data_AF-A0A6P5RP19-F1
#
_entry.id   AF-A0A6P5RP19-F1
#
_cell.length_a   1.000
_cell.length_b   1.000
_cell.length_c   1.000
_cell.angle_alpha   90.00
_cell.angle_beta   90.00
_cell.angle_gamma   90.00
#
_symmetry.space_group_name_H-M   'P 1'
#
loop_
_entity.id
_entity.type
_entity.pdbx_description
1 polymer ?
#
loop_
_entity_poly.entity_id
_entity_poly.type
_entity_poly.pdbx_seq_one_letter_code
_entity_poly.pdbx_strand_id
1 'polypeptide(L)'
;MLNVSRAIGDMEFKQNKFLPAEKQIVTATPDINNVELCDDDEFIVLASGGIWNCMSTQQVVDMQESKLSVVCERVLDRCLSSTAGGKGCNNMTLIIVQFKKPVFSAESEDEKPSPKEEAVIGSDSKAVVNDC
;
A
#
# COMPACT_ATOMS: atom_id res chain seq x y z
N MET A 1 -25.82 7.03 -15.36
CA MET A 1 -25.14 5.72 -15.35
C MET A 1 -24.28 5.65 -14.11
N LEU A 2 -24.42 4.60 -13.31
CA LEU A 2 -23.51 4.31 -12.19
C LEU A 2 -22.43 3.34 -12.70
N ASN A 3 -21.16 3.65 -12.48
CA ASN A 3 -20.01 2.88 -12.97
C ASN A 3 -19.34 2.05 -11.85
N VAL A 4 -20.01 1.88 -10.71
CA VAL A 4 -19.55 1.11 -9.56
C VAL A 4 -20.65 0.17 -9.08
N SER A 5 -20.26 -0.98 -8.54
CA SER A 5 -21.18 -1.94 -7.90
C SER A 5 -21.26 -1.76 -6.38
N ARG A 6 -20.35 -0.99 -5.80
CA ARG A 6 -20.28 -0.72 -4.36
C ARG A 6 -20.11 0.76 -4.08
N ALA A 7 -20.93 1.30 -3.18
CA ALA A 7 -20.89 2.69 -2.75
C ALA A 7 -21.63 2.87 -1.43
N ILE A 8 -21.21 3.85 -0.63
CA ILE A 8 -22.00 4.40 0.47
C ILE A 8 -22.93 5.47 -0.11
N GLY A 9 -24.19 5.56 0.34
CA GLY A 9 -25.21 6.42 -0.28
C GLY A 9 -26.06 5.67 -1.30
N ASP A 10 -26.41 6.30 -2.43
CA ASP A 10 -27.10 5.67 -3.57
C ASP A 10 -28.35 4.88 -3.18
N MET A 11 -29.17 5.46 -2.29
CA MET A 11 -30.29 4.76 -1.63
C MET A 11 -31.33 4.25 -2.62
N GLU A 12 -31.50 4.90 -3.77
CA GLU A 12 -32.41 4.49 -4.84
C GLU A 12 -32.10 3.08 -5.39
N PHE A 13 -30.84 2.63 -5.30
CA PHE A 13 -30.41 1.28 -5.72
C PHE A 13 -30.46 0.23 -4.59
N LYS A 14 -30.96 0.62 -3.42
CA LYS A 14 -30.94 -0.18 -2.17
C LYS A 14 -32.32 -0.40 -1.56
N GLN A 15 -33.37 -0.30 -2.38
CA GLN A 15 -34.77 -0.36 -1.91
C GLN A 15 -35.42 -1.76 -2.03
N ASN A 16 -34.67 -2.81 -2.39
CA ASN A 16 -35.26 -4.14 -2.51
C ASN A 16 -35.53 -4.74 -1.12
N LYS A 17 -36.80 -4.77 -0.72
CA LYS A 17 -37.27 -5.26 0.59
C LYS A 17 -37.09 -6.78 0.79
N PHE A 18 -36.81 -7.53 -0.27
CA PHE A 18 -36.64 -8.99 -0.21
C PHE A 18 -35.18 -9.43 -0.18
N LEU A 19 -34.23 -8.48 -0.32
CA LEU A 19 -32.80 -8.76 -0.29
C LEU A 19 -32.16 -8.10 0.94
N PRO A 20 -31.15 -8.75 1.55
CA PRO A 20 -30.35 -8.09 2.58
C PRO A 20 -29.50 -6.96 1.98
N ALA A 21 -28.90 -6.12 2.83
CA ALA A 21 -28.17 -4.92 2.43
C ALA A 21 -26.97 -5.22 1.51
N GLU A 22 -26.31 -6.35 1.73
CA GLU A 22 -25.16 -6.83 0.97
C GLU A 22 -25.51 -7.37 -0.43
N LYS A 23 -26.79 -7.66 -0.70
CA LYS A 23 -27.28 -8.20 -1.99
C LYS A 23 -28.12 -7.21 -2.79
N GLN A 24 -28.12 -5.94 -2.42
CA GLN A 24 -28.76 -4.88 -3.22
C GLN A 24 -28.01 -4.70 -4.56
N ILE A 25 -28.63 -3.97 -5.51
CA ILE A 25 -28.00 -3.68 -6.82
C ILE A 25 -26.65 -2.98 -6.62
N VAL A 26 -26.59 -2.08 -5.64
CA VAL A 26 -25.36 -1.44 -5.16
C VAL A 26 -25.22 -1.75 -3.67
N THR A 27 -24.09 -2.30 -3.24
CA THR A 27 -23.86 -2.59 -1.83
C THR A 27 -22.92 -1.59 -1.17
N ALA A 28 -23.10 -1.32 0.13
CA ALA A 28 -22.14 -0.58 0.94
C ALA A 28 -21.11 -1.50 1.64
N THR A 29 -21.25 -2.82 1.52
CA THR A 29 -20.36 -3.79 2.16
C THR A 29 -18.99 -3.75 1.49
N PRO A 30 -17.89 -3.49 2.23
CA PRO A 30 -16.55 -3.49 1.67
C PRO A 30 -15.99 -4.91 1.52
N ASP A 31 -14.93 -5.05 0.75
CA ASP A 31 -14.05 -6.22 0.80
C ASP A 31 -12.93 -5.95 1.80
N ILE A 32 -12.64 -6.91 2.69
CA ILE A 32 -11.69 -6.75 3.80
C ILE A 32 -10.56 -7.76 3.63
N ASN A 33 -9.33 -7.27 3.53
CA ASN A 33 -8.12 -8.09 3.52
C ASN A 33 -7.23 -7.68 4.69
N ASN A 34 -6.71 -8.67 5.42
CA ASN A 34 -5.70 -8.46 6.46
C ASN A 34 -4.35 -8.92 5.91
N VAL A 35 -3.33 -8.09 6.06
CA VAL A 35 -1.95 -8.37 5.65
C VAL A 35 -1.06 -8.03 6.84
N GLU A 36 -0.18 -8.94 7.23
CA GLU A 36 0.85 -8.69 8.24
C GLU A 36 2.02 -7.96 7.56
N LEU A 37 2.49 -6.88 8.18
CA LEU A 37 3.60 -6.10 7.63
C LEU A 37 4.94 -6.80 7.94
N CYS A 38 5.85 -6.78 6.99
CA CYS A 38 7.23 -7.24 7.13
C CYS A 38 8.22 -6.06 7.07
N ASP A 39 9.49 -6.34 7.37
CA ASP A 39 10.55 -5.32 7.39
C ASP A 39 10.87 -4.75 5.99
N ASP A 40 10.50 -5.47 4.94
CA ASP A 40 10.66 -5.05 3.54
C ASP A 40 9.51 -4.17 3.03
N ASP A 41 8.42 -4.04 3.80
CA ASP A 41 7.31 -3.14 3.45
C ASP A 41 7.71 -1.68 3.68
N GLU A 42 7.78 -0.91 2.59
CA GLU A 42 8.23 0.49 2.66
C GLU A 42 7.08 1.49 2.83
N PHE A 43 5.99 1.29 2.09
CA PHE A 43 4.83 2.19 2.09
C PHE A 43 3.57 1.57 1.48
N ILE A 44 2.42 2.17 1.78
CA ILE A 44 1.13 1.91 1.11
C ILE A 44 0.72 3.12 0.28
N VAL A 45 0.17 2.87 -0.91
CA VAL A 45 -0.46 3.88 -1.76
C VAL A 45 -1.97 3.70 -1.76
N LEU A 46 -2.69 4.77 -1.41
CA LEU A 46 -4.14 4.88 -1.56
C LEU A 46 -4.45 5.97 -2.58
N ALA A 47 -5.19 5.64 -3.64
CA ALA A 47 -5.56 6.64 -4.65
C ALA A 47 -6.97 6.43 -5.18
N SER A 48 -7.59 7.51 -5.65
CA SER A 48 -8.89 7.46 -6.31
C SER A 48 -8.80 6.85 -7.71
N GLY A 49 -9.93 6.42 -8.27
CA GLY A 49 -10.01 5.94 -9.64
C GLY A 49 -9.47 6.95 -10.68
N GLY A 50 -9.44 8.25 -10.37
CA GLY A 50 -8.83 9.27 -11.24
C GLY A 50 -7.35 9.01 -11.52
N ILE A 51 -6.60 8.51 -10.53
CA ILE A 51 -5.18 8.13 -10.67
C ILE A 51 -5.04 6.79 -11.36
N TRP A 52 -5.77 5.77 -10.91
CA TRP A 52 -5.65 4.41 -11.45
C TRP A 52 -6.16 4.27 -12.89
N ASN A 53 -7.04 5.17 -13.31
CA ASN A 53 -7.42 5.27 -14.72
C ASN A 53 -6.26 5.78 -15.57
N CYS A 54 -5.34 6.57 -14.99
CA CYS A 54 -4.19 7.25 -15.60
C CYS A 54 -2.93 6.38 -15.65
N MET A 55 -2.54 5.84 -14.50
CA MET A 55 -1.27 5.13 -14.29
C MET A 55 -1.49 3.72 -13.75
N SER A 56 -0.60 2.79 -14.10
CA SER A 56 -0.57 1.46 -13.47
C SER A 56 0.03 1.52 -12.06
N THR A 57 -0.24 0.48 -11.25
CA THR A 57 0.35 0.34 -9.92
C THR A 57 1.87 0.45 -9.95
N GLN A 58 2.53 -0.26 -10.88
CA GLN A 58 3.99 -0.23 -11.00
C GLN A 58 4.51 1.18 -11.34
N GLN A 59 3.86 1.90 -12.25
CA GLN A 59 4.27 3.27 -12.60
C GLN A 59 4.20 4.24 -11.42
N VAL A 60 3.29 4.01 -10.48
CA VAL A 60 3.17 4.82 -9.26
C VAL A 60 4.22 4.42 -8.22
N VAL A 61 4.46 3.12 -8.04
CA VAL A 61 5.48 2.60 -7.09
C VAL A 61 6.90 2.93 -7.53
N ASP A 62 7.18 2.94 -8.84
CA ASP A 62 8.49 3.29 -9.40
C ASP A 62 8.83 4.79 -9.29
N MET A 63 7.89 5.63 -8.82
CA MET A 63 8.16 7.05 -8.57
C MET A 63 9.04 7.21 -7.34
N GLN A 64 10.36 7.23 -7.56
CA GLN A 64 11.34 7.47 -6.51
C GLN A 64 11.62 8.97 -6.38
N GLU A 65 11.41 9.51 -5.17
CA GLU A 65 11.81 10.85 -4.80
C GLU A 65 12.15 10.93 -3.31
N SER A 66 12.97 11.92 -2.95
CA SER A 66 13.42 12.12 -1.56
C SER A 66 12.31 12.54 -0.60
N LYS A 67 11.23 13.15 -1.12
CA LYS A 67 10.08 13.63 -0.35
C LYS A 67 8.79 13.08 -0.94
N LEU A 68 7.96 12.46 -0.09
CA LEU A 68 6.66 11.92 -0.51
C LEU A 68 5.73 12.98 -1.12
N SER A 69 5.84 14.24 -0.69
CA SER A 69 5.06 15.34 -1.28
C SER A 69 5.37 15.54 -2.76
N VAL A 70 6.64 15.37 -3.17
CA VAL A 70 7.09 15.50 -4.56
C VAL A 70 6.63 14.29 -5.37
N VAL A 71 6.62 13.08 -4.78
CA VAL A 71 5.99 11.90 -5.39
C VAL A 71 4.53 12.20 -5.71
N CYS A 72 3.78 12.72 -4.73
CA CYS A 72 2.36 13.03 -4.91
C CYS A 72 2.12 14.05 -6.03
N GLU A 73 2.87 15.14 -6.04
CA GLU A 73 2.80 16.18 -7.08
C GLU A 73 3.05 15.59 -8.47
N ARG A 74 4.15 14.83 -8.64
CA ARG A 74 4.48 14.23 -9.93
C ARG A 74 3.48 13.21 -10.42
N VAL A 75 2.89 12.42 -9.53
CA VAL A 75 1.85 11.46 -9.91
C VAL A 75 0.61 12.22 -10.41
N LEU A 76 0.20 13.29 -9.72
CA LEU A 76 -0.90 14.13 -10.15
C LEU A 76 -0.61 14.80 -11.50
N ASP A 77 0.57 15.38 -11.67
CA ASP A 77 0.98 16.04 -12.92
C ASP A 77 0.97 15.09 -14.11
N ARG A 78 1.48 13.86 -13.94
CA ARG A 78 1.46 12.84 -14.99
C ARG A 78 0.04 12.39 -15.36
N CYS A 79 -0.90 12.54 -14.44
CA CYS A 79 -2.29 12.19 -14.68
C CYS A 79 -3.08 13.35 -15.31
N LEU A 80 -2.58 14.59 -15.32
CA LEU A 80 -3.30 15.72 -15.90
C LEU A 80 -3.45 15.58 -17.42
N SER A 81 -4.70 15.67 -17.88
CA SER A 81 -4.98 15.64 -19.32
C SER A 81 -4.49 16.92 -20.00
N SER A 82 -3.82 16.79 -21.15
CA SER A 82 -3.46 17.92 -22.02
C SER A 82 -4.63 18.42 -22.89
N THR A 83 -5.74 17.67 -22.94
CA THR A 83 -6.93 17.98 -23.75
C THR A 83 -8.21 17.85 -22.94
N ALA A 84 -9.18 18.74 -23.17
CA ALA A 84 -10.49 18.65 -22.53
C ALA A 84 -11.21 17.32 -22.89
N GLY A 85 -11.70 16.60 -21.88
CA GLY A 85 -12.38 15.31 -22.05
C GLY A 85 -11.45 14.10 -22.25
N GLY A 86 -10.13 14.30 -22.17
CA GLY A 86 -9.15 13.23 -22.19
C GLY A 86 -9.03 12.46 -20.87
N LYS A 87 -8.15 11.47 -20.87
CA LYS A 87 -7.77 10.70 -19.68
C LYS A 87 -7.02 11.66 -18.74
N GLY A 88 -7.52 11.83 -17.52
CA GLY A 88 -6.97 12.82 -16.57
C GLY A 88 -7.87 14.00 -16.21
N CYS A 89 -9.13 14.01 -16.65
CA CYS A 89 -10.10 15.06 -16.34
C CYS A 89 -10.96 14.81 -15.09
N ASN A 90 -10.68 13.78 -14.29
CA ASN A 90 -11.43 13.48 -13.08
C ASN A 90 -10.76 14.12 -11.85
N ASN A 91 -11.48 14.20 -10.73
CA ASN A 91 -10.87 14.49 -9.44
C ASN A 91 -9.82 13.42 -9.11
N MET A 92 -8.68 13.87 -8.58
CA MET A 92 -7.55 13.01 -8.26
C MET A 92 -7.16 13.21 -6.81
N THR A 93 -6.96 12.10 -6.10
CA THR A 93 -6.54 12.10 -4.70
C THR A 93 -5.56 10.96 -4.51
N LEU A 94 -4.46 11.24 -3.83
CA LEU A 94 -3.36 10.31 -3.57
C LEU A 94 -2.90 10.51 -2.13
N ILE A 95 -2.77 9.40 -1.40
CA ILE A 95 -2.21 9.33 -0.05
C ILE A 95 -1.11 8.27 -0.08
N ILE A 96 0.08 8.64 0.39
CA ILE A 96 1.20 7.72 0.57
C ILE A 96 1.46 7.61 2.07
N VAL A 97 1.38 6.39 2.60
CA VAL A 97 1.65 6.08 4.00
C VAL A 97 2.98 5.36 4.07
N GLN A 98 4.03 6.03 4.52
CA GLN A 98 5.35 5.42 4.69
C GLN A 98 5.48 4.78 6.06
N PHE A 99 5.95 3.53 6.08
CA PHE A 99 6.22 2.81 7.32
C PHE A 99 7.54 3.27 7.94
N LYS A 100 7.61 3.22 9.27
CA LYS A 100 8.85 3.48 9.99
C LYS A 100 9.64 2.18 10.05
N LYS A 101 10.86 2.19 9.54
CA LYS A 101 11.78 1.06 9.74
C LYS A 101 12.04 0.90 11.25
N PRO A 102 12.10 -0.34 11.78
CA PRO A 102 12.48 -0.57 13.16
C PRO A 102 13.84 0.09 13.40
N VAL A 103 13.91 0.98 14.39
CA VAL A 103 15.20 1.54 14.81
C VAL A 103 15.90 0.44 15.59
N PHE A 104 16.77 -0.32 14.93
CA PHE A 104 17.78 -1.07 15.66
C PHE A 104 18.78 -0.04 16.20
N SER A 105 18.68 0.26 17.50
CA SER A 105 19.74 0.97 18.20
C SER A 105 20.99 0.10 18.13
N ALA A 106 21.91 0.46 17.24
CA ALA A 106 23.28 -0.04 17.29
C ALA A 106 23.89 0.49 18.58
N GLU A 107 23.89 -0.31 19.64
CA GLU A 107 24.82 -0.10 20.73
C GLU A 107 26.22 -0.30 20.16
N SER A 108 27.03 0.77 20.21
CA SER A 108 28.43 0.75 19.81
C SER A 108 29.23 -0.03 20.86
N GLU A 109 29.56 -1.28 20.56
CA GLU A 109 30.61 -2.02 21.27
C GLU A 109 31.99 -1.52 20.80
N ASP A 110 32.47 -0.43 21.40
CA ASP A 110 33.89 -0.07 21.39
C ASP A 110 34.55 -0.59 22.68
N GLU A 111 35.10 -1.82 22.63
CA GLU A 111 36.44 -2.17 23.15
C GLU A 111 36.73 -3.68 23.06
N LYS A 112 37.83 -4.05 22.39
CA LYS A 112 38.56 -5.33 22.56
C LYS A 112 40.04 -4.98 22.78
N PRO A 113 40.84 -5.70 23.61
CA PRO A 113 41.29 -7.08 23.28
C PRO A 113 41.46 -8.00 24.52
N SER A 114 41.32 -9.34 24.45
CA SER A 114 42.31 -10.34 23.98
C SER A 114 41.91 -11.76 24.48
N PRO A 115 42.50 -12.88 23.98
CA PRO A 115 41.84 -14.18 23.87
C PRO A 115 42.20 -15.21 24.96
N LYS A 116 41.29 -16.17 25.22
CA LYS A 116 41.58 -17.48 25.80
C LYS A 116 40.81 -18.60 25.08
N GLU A 117 41.48 -19.74 24.98
CA GLU A 117 41.29 -20.87 24.06
C GLU A 117 40.41 -22.00 24.66
N GLU A 118 40.00 -22.95 23.78
CA GLU A 118 39.40 -24.30 24.01
C GLU A 118 37.87 -24.35 24.33
N ALA A 119 37.03 -25.29 23.87
CA ALA A 119 37.12 -26.49 23.02
C ALA A 119 35.69 -27.05 22.71
N VAL A 120 35.46 -27.45 21.45
CA VAL A 120 34.67 -28.59 20.88
C VAL A 120 33.20 -28.93 21.27
N ILE A 121 32.39 -29.17 20.21
CA ILE A 121 31.43 -30.27 19.89
C ILE A 121 30.02 -29.76 19.52
N GLY A 122 29.55 -30.16 18.33
CA GLY A 122 28.40 -29.60 17.62
C GLY A 122 27.09 -30.35 17.75
N SER A 123 26.12 -29.96 16.91
CA SER A 123 25.18 -30.83 16.18
C SER A 123 24.16 -29.97 15.42
N ASP A 124 23.57 -30.60 14.40
CA ASP A 124 22.96 -30.07 13.20
C ASP A 124 21.79 -29.07 13.32
N SER A 125 21.75 -28.23 12.29
CA SER A 125 20.71 -27.28 11.93
C SER A 125 19.38 -27.94 11.56
N LYS A 126 18.27 -27.28 11.92
CA LYS A 126 17.18 -26.96 10.99
C LYS A 126 16.59 -25.60 11.39
N ALA A 127 17.08 -24.53 10.76
CA ALA A 127 16.33 -23.28 10.72
C ALA A 127 15.25 -23.45 9.64
N VAL A 128 13.99 -23.36 10.07
CA VAL A 128 12.87 -23.17 9.16
C VAL A 128 13.03 -21.76 8.60
N VAL A 129 13.33 -21.69 7.31
CA VAL A 129 13.23 -20.45 6.54
C VAL A 129 11.73 -20.13 6.48
N ASN A 130 11.29 -19.19 7.30
CA ASN A 130 10.04 -18.51 7.00
C ASN A 130 10.39 -17.46 5.96
N ASP A 131 10.10 -17.78 4.70
CA ASP A 131 9.97 -16.77 3.67
C ASP A 131 8.89 -15.78 4.13
N CYS A 132 9.23 -14.50 4.14
CA CYS A 132 8.25 -13.44 3.95
C CYS A 132 7.78 -13.47 2.49
#